data_AF-A0AA38NZE2-F1
#
_entry.id   AF-A0AA38NZE2-F1
#
_cell.length_a   1.000
_cell.length_b   1.000
_cell.length_c   1.000
_cell.angle_alpha   90.00
_cell.angle_beta   90.00
_cell.angle_gamma   90.00
#
_symmetry.space_group_name_H-M   'P 1'
#
loop_
_entity.id
_entity.type
_entity.pdbx_description
1 polymer ?
#
loop_
_entity_poly.entity_id
_entity_poly.type
_entity_poly.pdbx_seq_one_letter_code
_entity_poly.pdbx_strand_id
1 'polypeptide(L)'
;MRLKPLKPTEIYDGSASLRSFQRNMREIIAYLEDGQVPEYCQVEVASRFLKGKAYTFFERTCGDSASDWTLKRFYEKLYDFAFPIDFRTEQRRKLVNLQQKNRRVRDHVGIFNDLCNTAGTLDERHKVIFLWDSFDSIIAKGLLRMGHTPETSSLEDI
;
A
#
# COMPACT_ATOMS: atom_id res chain seq x y z
N MET A 1 -19.13 2.38 -28.08
CA MET A 1 -18.90 0.99 -27.64
C MET A 1 -18.77 1.02 -26.13
N ARG A 2 -19.63 0.33 -25.37
CA ARG A 2 -19.50 0.24 -23.90
C ARG A 2 -18.48 -0.85 -23.57
N LEU A 3 -17.33 -0.47 -23.03
CA LEU A 3 -16.36 -1.43 -22.52
C LEU A 3 -16.94 -2.06 -21.26
N LYS A 4 -16.83 -3.39 -21.13
CA LYS A 4 -17.23 -4.07 -19.90
C LYS A 4 -16.20 -3.70 -18.82
N PRO A 5 -16.63 -3.32 -17.61
CA PRO A 5 -15.71 -2.99 -16.54
C PRO A 5 -14.83 -4.20 -16.23
N LEU A 6 -13.52 -3.96 -16.10
CA LEU A 6 -12.55 -4.99 -15.81
C LEU A 6 -12.72 -5.43 -14.36
N LYS A 7 -13.07 -6.70 -14.15
CA LYS A 7 -13.24 -7.24 -12.81
C LYS A 7 -11.92 -7.16 -12.02
N PRO A 8 -11.97 -6.81 -10.73
CA PRO A 8 -10.82 -6.93 -9.84
C PRO A 8 -10.19 -8.31 -9.95
N THR A 9 -8.87 -8.32 -10.03
CA THR A 9 -8.04 -9.51 -10.26
C THR A 9 -7.85 -10.33 -8.98
N GLU A 10 -7.87 -9.68 -7.81
CA GLU A 10 -7.69 -10.32 -6.51
C GLU A 10 -8.78 -9.93 -5.51
N ILE A 11 -9.19 -10.94 -4.73
CA ILE A 11 -10.16 -10.80 -3.63
C ILE A 11 -9.40 -10.56 -2.33
N TYR A 12 -9.67 -9.43 -1.67
CA TYR A 12 -8.97 -9.05 -0.44
C TYR A 12 -9.50 -9.81 0.78
N ASP A 13 -8.59 -10.33 1.60
CA ASP A 13 -8.90 -11.21 2.72
C ASP A 13 -8.93 -10.53 4.10
N GLY A 14 -8.56 -9.24 4.17
CA GLY A 14 -8.39 -8.51 5.42
C GLY A 14 -7.00 -8.63 6.05
N SER A 15 -5.99 -9.07 5.29
CA SER A 15 -4.60 -9.05 5.73
C SER A 15 -4.06 -7.62 5.90
N ALA A 16 -3.16 -7.42 6.88
CA ALA A 16 -2.46 -6.15 7.12
C ALA A 16 -1.36 -5.86 6.06
N SER A 17 -1.71 -6.03 4.78
CA SER A 17 -0.87 -5.78 3.62
C SER A 17 -1.38 -4.53 2.91
N LEU A 18 -0.65 -3.42 3.02
CA LEU A 18 -1.05 -2.17 2.35
C LEU A 18 -1.08 -2.33 0.83
N ARG A 19 -0.14 -3.09 0.26
CA ARG A 19 -0.10 -3.39 -1.17
C ARG A 19 -1.40 -4.06 -1.63
N SER A 20 -1.83 -5.10 -0.92
CA SER A 20 -3.06 -5.83 -1.22
C SER A 20 -4.30 -4.94 -1.02
N PHE A 21 -4.33 -4.16 0.06
CA PHE A 21 -5.41 -3.22 0.36
C PHE A 21 -5.54 -2.12 -0.70
N GLN A 22 -4.45 -1.42 -1.03
CA GLN A 22 -4.44 -0.35 -2.03
C GLN A 22 -4.73 -0.86 -3.45
N ARG A 23 -4.25 -2.06 -3.79
CA ARG A 23 -4.59 -2.71 -5.06
C ARG A 23 -6.09 -2.97 -5.14
N ASN A 24 -6.66 -3.61 -4.12
CA ASN A 24 -8.09 -3.90 -4.06
C ASN A 24 -8.92 -2.61 -4.15
N MET A 25 -8.56 -1.57 -3.39
CA MET A 25 -9.22 -0.26 -3.45
C MET A 25 -9.18 0.35 -4.86
N ARG A 26 -8.01 0.38 -5.51
CA ARG A 26 -7.89 0.93 -6.87
C ARG A 26 -8.70 0.15 -7.91
N GLU A 27 -8.61 -1.18 -7.87
CA GLU A 27 -9.31 -2.04 -8.83
C GLU A 27 -10.84 -1.97 -8.64
N ILE A 28 -11.33 -1.87 -7.40
CA ILE A 28 -12.76 -1.73 -7.12
C ILE A 28 -13.25 -0.34 -7.53
N ILE A 29 -12.51 0.74 -7.21
CA ILE A 29 -12.88 2.09 -7.65
C ILE A 29 -13.02 2.13 -9.19
N ALA A 30 -12.01 1.64 -9.91
CA ALA A 30 -12.06 1.57 -11.37
C ALA A 30 -13.24 0.73 -11.88
N TYR A 31 -13.49 -0.44 -11.28
CA TYR A 31 -14.62 -1.30 -11.64
C TYR A 31 -15.99 -0.62 -11.44
N LEU A 32 -16.15 0.11 -10.34
CA LEU A 32 -17.39 0.82 -10.01
C LEU A 32 -17.60 2.03 -10.93
N GLU A 33 -16.54 2.78 -11.22
CA GLU A 33 -16.54 3.93 -12.13
C GLU A 33 -16.86 3.51 -13.57
N ASP A 34 -16.13 2.52 -14.10
CA ASP A 34 -16.36 1.95 -15.43
C ASP A 34 -17.76 1.32 -15.55
N GLY A 35 -18.24 0.74 -14.46
CA GLY A 35 -19.58 0.15 -14.36
C GLY A 35 -20.71 1.16 -14.13
N GLN A 36 -20.38 2.44 -13.91
CA GLN A 36 -21.32 3.50 -13.53
C GLN A 36 -22.23 3.09 -12.36
N VAL A 37 -21.65 2.43 -11.36
CA VAL A 37 -22.41 1.89 -10.22
C VAL A 37 -22.88 3.04 -9.32
N PRO A 38 -24.19 3.16 -9.06
CA PRO A 38 -24.72 4.19 -8.16
C PRO A 38 -24.12 4.10 -6.76
N GLU A 39 -23.88 5.24 -6.11
CA GLU A 39 -23.20 5.31 -4.80
C GLU A 39 -23.81 4.39 -3.74
N TYR A 40 -25.14 4.35 -3.64
CA TYR A 40 -25.87 3.49 -2.69
C TYR A 40 -25.72 1.97 -2.95
N CYS A 41 -25.13 1.55 -4.08
CA CYS A 41 -24.82 0.15 -4.37
C CYS A 41 -23.32 -0.16 -4.29
N GLN A 42 -22.46 0.86 -4.17
CA GLN A 42 -21.01 0.67 -4.33
C GLN A 42 -20.41 -0.25 -3.28
N VAL A 43 -20.81 -0.11 -2.02
CA VAL A 43 -20.29 -0.93 -0.91
C VAL A 43 -20.77 -2.38 -1.04
N GLU A 44 -22.02 -2.59 -1.43
CA GLU A 44 -22.59 -3.91 -1.72
C GLU A 44 -21.90 -4.61 -2.90
N VAL A 45 -21.53 -3.85 -3.95
CA VAL A 45 -20.77 -4.41 -5.08
C VAL A 45 -19.32 -4.69 -4.69
N ALA A 46 -18.70 -3.81 -3.90
CA ALA A 46 -17.34 -3.97 -3.40
C ALA A 46 -17.20 -5.22 -2.52
N SER A 47 -18.22 -5.55 -1.71
CA SER A 47 -18.20 -6.70 -0.79
C SER A 47 -17.99 -8.04 -1.50
N ARG A 48 -18.45 -8.15 -2.76
CA ARG A 48 -18.28 -9.35 -3.61
C ARG A 48 -16.82 -9.66 -3.94
N PHE A 49 -15.94 -8.69 -3.75
CA PHE A 49 -14.49 -8.79 -3.96
C PHE A 49 -13.72 -8.84 -2.65
N LEU A 50 -14.40 -9.19 -1.56
CA LEU A 50 -13.83 -9.47 -0.25
C LEU A 50 -13.99 -10.95 0.11
N LYS A 51 -13.09 -11.44 0.96
CA LYS A 51 -13.17 -12.77 1.59
C LYS A 51 -12.64 -12.71 3.01
N GLY A 52 -12.76 -13.81 3.74
CA GLY A 52 -12.14 -13.98 5.04
C GLY A 52 -12.52 -12.85 6.01
N LYS A 53 -11.52 -12.27 6.68
CA LYS A 53 -11.74 -11.25 7.72
C LYS A 53 -12.36 -9.98 7.15
N ALA A 54 -12.00 -9.59 5.93
CA ALA A 54 -12.57 -8.40 5.28
C ALA A 54 -14.07 -8.58 4.99
N TYR A 55 -14.48 -9.76 4.53
CA TYR A 55 -15.91 -10.03 4.30
C TYR A 55 -16.69 -10.12 5.62
N THR A 56 -16.12 -10.77 6.64
CA THR A 56 -16.72 -10.77 7.99
C THR A 56 -16.90 -9.36 8.57
N PHE A 57 -15.95 -8.45 8.32
CA PHE A 57 -16.10 -7.05 8.70
C PHE A 57 -17.30 -6.40 7.99
N PHE A 58 -17.44 -6.61 6.67
CA PHE A 58 -18.55 -6.10 5.90
C PHE A 58 -19.90 -6.60 6.46
N GLU A 59 -20.06 -7.91 6.65
CA GLU A 59 -21.31 -8.50 7.17
C GLU A 59 -21.70 -7.89 8.52
N ARG A 60 -20.75 -7.75 9.44
CA ARG A 60 -21.01 -7.27 10.81
C ARG A 60 -21.26 -5.77 10.92
N THR A 61 -20.73 -4.98 9.99
CA THR A 61 -20.68 -3.52 10.13
C THR A 61 -21.58 -2.81 9.13
N CYS A 62 -21.68 -3.36 7.92
CA CYS A 62 -22.34 -2.73 6.78
C CYS A 62 -23.49 -3.58 6.23
N GLY A 63 -23.53 -4.90 6.47
CA GLY A 63 -24.43 -5.83 5.77
C GLY A 63 -25.91 -5.40 5.75
N ASP A 64 -26.44 -4.93 6.88
CA ASP A 64 -27.85 -4.53 7.00
C ASP A 64 -28.16 -3.13 6.44
N SER A 65 -27.14 -2.32 6.18
CA SER A 65 -27.30 -0.90 5.81
C SER A 65 -26.30 -0.45 4.74
N ALA A 66 -25.87 -1.36 3.85
CA ALA A 66 -24.78 -1.09 2.91
C ALA A 66 -25.05 0.12 2.00
N SER A 67 -26.33 0.45 1.76
CA SER A 67 -26.77 1.64 1.02
C SER A 67 -26.46 2.98 1.69
N ASP A 68 -26.31 2.99 3.01
CA ASP A 68 -26.06 4.19 3.80
C ASP A 68 -24.56 4.50 3.92
N TRP A 69 -23.72 3.62 3.37
CA TRP A 69 -22.28 3.74 3.42
C TRP A 69 -21.72 4.31 2.13
N THR A 70 -20.82 5.28 2.26
CA THR A 70 -19.97 5.71 1.15
C THR A 70 -18.77 4.78 1.03
N LEU A 71 -18.28 4.59 -0.19
CA LEU A 71 -17.10 3.78 -0.46
C LEU A 71 -15.86 4.26 0.33
N LYS A 72 -15.72 5.59 0.47
CA LYS A 72 -14.66 6.21 1.30
C LYS A 72 -14.74 5.76 2.76
N ARG A 73 -15.91 5.94 3.39
CA ARG A 73 -16.12 5.57 4.79
C ARG A 73 -15.91 4.07 5.00
N PHE A 74 -16.36 3.26 4.04
CA PHE A 74 -16.15 1.82 4.05
C PHE A 74 -14.66 1.46 4.10
N TYR A 75 -13.83 1.99 3.20
CA TYR A 75 -12.39 1.72 3.19
C TYR A 75 -11.65 2.28 4.40
N GLU A 76 -12.03 3.45 4.90
CA GLU A 76 -11.46 3.99 6.15
C GLU A 76 -11.68 3.02 7.32
N LYS A 77 -12.91 2.50 7.48
CA LYS A 77 -13.23 1.55 8.55
C LYS A 77 -12.65 0.16 8.33
N LEU A 78 -12.57 -0.30 7.09
CA LEU A 78 -11.88 -1.55 6.76
C LEU A 78 -10.38 -1.45 7.05
N TYR A 79 -9.77 -0.28 6.81
CA TYR A 79 -8.38 -0.03 7.18
C TYR A 79 -8.20 -0.08 8.71
N ASP A 80 -9.03 0.63 9.46
CA ASP A 80 -9.00 0.62 10.94
C ASP A 80 -9.16 -0.80 11.51
N PHE A 81 -9.93 -1.66 10.83
CA PHE A 81 -10.14 -3.06 11.23
C PHE A 81 -8.96 -3.97 10.86
N ALA A 82 -8.41 -3.84 9.65
CA ALA A 82 -7.39 -4.75 9.13
C ALA A 82 -5.97 -4.40 9.61
N PHE A 83 -5.70 -3.14 9.92
CA PHE A 83 -4.37 -2.67 10.31
C PHE A 83 -4.33 -2.33 11.81
N PRO A 84 -3.32 -2.82 12.55
CA PRO A 84 -3.10 -2.41 13.94
C PRO A 84 -2.93 -0.89 14.07
N ILE A 85 -3.34 -0.33 15.22
CA ILE A 85 -3.24 1.11 15.48
C ILE A 85 -1.79 1.63 15.40
N ASP A 86 -0.83 0.79 15.76
CA ASP A 86 0.60 1.06 15.72
C ASP A 86 1.26 0.63 14.41
N PHE A 87 0.49 0.16 13.41
CA PHE A 87 1.03 -0.34 12.14
C PHE A 87 1.99 0.66 11.51
N ARG A 88 1.59 1.92 11.35
CA ARG A 88 2.47 2.95 10.76
C ARG A 88 3.76 3.16 11.57
N THR A 89 3.65 3.09 12.89
CA THR A 89 4.81 3.19 13.80
C THR A 89 5.74 1.99 13.62
N GLU A 90 5.21 0.78 13.52
CA GLU A 90 6.00 -0.42 13.22
C GLU A 90 6.69 -0.33 11.86
N GLN A 91 6.00 0.16 10.81
CA GLN A 91 6.60 0.30 9.49
C GLN A 91 7.74 1.32 9.49
N ARG A 92 7.60 2.44 10.22
CA ARG A 92 8.71 3.39 10.44
C ARG A 92 9.88 2.74 11.18
N ARG A 93 9.61 1.94 12.22
CA ARG A 93 10.67 1.19 12.92
C ARG A 93 11.37 0.20 12.00
N LYS A 94 10.64 -0.52 11.14
CA LYS A 94 11.21 -1.44 10.15
C LYS A 94 12.07 -0.70 9.13
N LEU A 95 11.63 0.48 8.70
CA LEU A 95 12.37 1.34 7.77
C LEU A 95 13.70 1.80 8.36
N VAL A 96 13.69 2.33 9.58
CA VAL A 96 14.92 2.81 10.26
C VAL A 96 15.90 1.66 10.51
N ASN A 97 15.42 0.46 10.76
CA ASN A 97 16.25 -0.72 10.99
C ASN A 97 16.52 -1.55 9.71
N LEU A 98 16.11 -1.04 8.54
CA LEU A 98 16.27 -1.76 7.28
C LEU A 98 17.75 -1.82 6.91
N GLN A 99 18.22 -3.01 6.56
CA GLN A 99 19.61 -3.26 6.15
C GLN A 99 19.62 -4.27 4.99
N GLN A 100 20.45 -4.02 3.98
CA GLN A 100 20.57 -4.83 2.77
C GLN A 100 21.03 -6.23 3.11
N LYS A 101 22.09 -6.36 3.91
CA LYS A 101 22.72 -7.64 4.25
C LYS A 101 22.99 -8.44 2.96
N ASN A 102 22.58 -9.69 2.90
CA ASN A 102 22.81 -10.59 1.76
C ASN A 102 21.76 -10.46 0.64
N ARG A 103 20.86 -9.46 0.68
CA ARG A 103 19.85 -9.26 -0.36
C ARG A 103 20.46 -8.57 -1.59
N ARG A 104 19.92 -8.93 -2.77
CA ARG A 104 20.19 -8.18 -4.00
C ARG A 104 19.65 -6.76 -3.85
N VAL A 105 20.37 -5.79 -4.43
CA VAL A 105 20.00 -4.36 -4.38
C VAL A 105 18.55 -4.14 -4.83
N ARG A 106 18.14 -4.75 -5.95
CA ARG A 106 16.77 -4.65 -6.47
C ARG A 106 15.70 -5.09 -5.46
N ASP A 107 15.90 -6.24 -4.81
CA ASP A 107 14.94 -6.77 -3.85
C ASP A 107 14.88 -5.88 -2.60
N HIS A 108 16.04 -5.36 -2.18
CA HIS A 108 16.15 -4.44 -1.06
C HIS A 108 15.45 -3.11 -1.32
N VAL A 109 15.66 -2.48 -2.48
CA VAL A 109 14.95 -1.27 -2.90
C VAL A 109 13.44 -1.51 -2.98
N GLY A 110 13.01 -2.69 -3.44
CA GLY A 110 11.60 -3.08 -3.42
C GLY A 110 11.00 -3.08 -2.01
N ILE A 111 11.70 -3.69 -1.04
CA ILE A 111 11.27 -3.70 0.37
C ILE A 111 11.25 -2.27 0.95
N PHE A 112 12.28 -1.47 0.65
CA PHE A 112 12.37 -0.08 1.10
C PHE A 112 11.16 0.75 0.61
N ASN A 113 10.80 0.63 -0.67
CA ASN A 113 9.66 1.34 -1.24
C ASN A 113 8.33 0.92 -0.60
N ASP A 114 8.15 -0.37 -0.32
CA ASP A 114 6.96 -0.87 0.39
C ASP A 114 6.87 -0.32 1.82
N LEU A 115 7.99 -0.23 2.53
CA LEU A 115 8.06 0.38 3.86
C LEU A 115 7.78 1.89 3.81
N CYS A 116 8.30 2.62 2.82
CA CYS A 116 8.03 4.05 2.65
C CYS A 116 6.54 4.31 2.37
N ASN A 117 5.92 3.54 1.49
CA ASN A 117 4.50 3.66 1.16
C ASN A 117 3.59 3.41 2.37
N THR A 118 4.05 2.61 3.34
CA THR A 118 3.28 2.23 4.54
C THR A 118 3.57 3.09 5.77
N ALA A 119 4.78 3.63 5.88
CA ALA A 119 5.20 4.50 6.98
C ALA A 119 4.51 5.88 6.99
N GLY A 120 3.84 6.25 5.88
CA GLY A 120 3.18 7.54 5.69
C GLY A 120 4.13 8.57 5.06
N THR A 121 3.82 9.87 5.23
CA THR A 121 4.59 10.95 4.61
C THR A 121 6.01 11.01 5.20
N LEU A 122 6.99 10.64 4.39
CA LEU A 122 8.41 10.89 4.60
C LEU A 122 8.85 11.90 3.55
N ASP A 123 9.60 12.90 3.97
CA ASP A 123 10.24 13.82 3.05
C ASP A 123 11.17 13.06 2.08
N GLU A 124 11.19 13.46 0.80
CA GLU A 124 11.96 12.76 -0.23
C GLU A 124 13.44 12.67 0.13
N ARG A 125 13.97 13.70 0.79
CA ARG A 125 15.35 13.69 1.21
C ARG A 125 15.63 12.68 2.31
N HIS A 126 14.73 12.57 3.28
CA HIS A 126 14.85 11.52 4.30
C HIS A 126 14.78 10.12 3.69
N LYS A 127 14.00 9.91 2.62
CA LYS A 127 13.99 8.62 1.91
C LYS A 127 15.36 8.31 1.30
N VAL A 128 15.98 9.27 0.63
CA VAL A 128 17.33 9.09 0.05
C VAL A 128 18.34 8.71 1.13
N ILE A 129 18.35 9.43 2.25
CA ILE A 129 19.26 9.16 3.38
C ILE A 129 19.01 7.76 3.94
N PHE A 130 17.77 7.39 4.23
CA PHE A 130 17.45 6.06 4.76
C PHE A 130 17.79 4.93 3.79
N LEU A 131 17.56 5.13 2.49
CA LEU A 131 17.92 4.13 1.49
C LEU A 131 19.44 3.95 1.44
N TRP A 132 20.18 5.05 1.40
CA TRP A 132 21.64 5.05 1.41
C TRP A 132 22.21 4.33 2.63
N ASP A 133 21.75 4.69 3.83
CA ASP A 133 22.20 4.13 5.11
C ASP A 133 21.81 2.65 5.27
N SER A 134 20.83 2.19 4.49
CA SER A 134 20.40 0.79 4.50
C SER A 134 21.25 -0.12 3.60
N PHE A 135 22.09 0.43 2.72
CA PHE A 135 22.94 -0.38 1.85
C PHE A 135 24.16 -0.96 2.56
N ASP A 136 24.70 -2.05 2.00
CA ASP A 136 26.00 -2.53 2.42
C ASP A 136 27.10 -1.50 2.09
N SER A 137 28.13 -1.44 2.93
CA SER A 137 29.27 -0.53 2.78
C SER A 137 29.94 -0.58 1.40
N ILE A 138 29.94 -1.74 0.73
CA ILE A 138 30.52 -1.91 -0.60
C ILE A 138 29.69 -1.15 -1.65
N ILE A 139 28.36 -1.24 -1.57
CA ILE A 139 27.44 -0.56 -2.48
C ILE A 139 27.49 0.94 -2.25
N ALA A 140 27.42 1.40 -1.00
CA ALA A 140 27.52 2.82 -0.67
C ALA A 140 28.85 3.44 -1.15
N LYS A 141 29.98 2.76 -0.97
CA LYS A 141 31.28 3.20 -1.52
C LYS A 141 31.30 3.19 -3.06
N GLY A 142 30.64 2.23 -3.68
CA GLY A 142 30.48 2.19 -5.14
C GLY A 142 29.71 3.41 -5.67
N LEU A 143 28.59 3.75 -5.03
CA LEU A 143 27.79 4.93 -5.36
C LEU A 143 28.62 6.23 -5.22
N LEU A 144 29.38 6.38 -4.13
CA LEU A 144 30.29 7.53 -3.96
C LEU A 144 31.32 7.65 -5.07
N ARG A 145 31.91 6.53 -5.51
CA ARG A 145 32.89 6.52 -6.61
C ARG A 145 32.28 6.93 -7.95
N MET A 146 30.97 6.72 -8.12
CA MET A 146 30.21 7.15 -9.29
C MET A 146 29.74 8.61 -9.18
N GLY A 147 30.02 9.29 -8.06
CA GLY A 147 29.67 10.69 -7.82
C GLY A 147 28.29 10.90 -7.18
N HIS A 148 27.61 9.82 -6.79
CA HIS A 148 26.34 9.91 -6.07
C HIS A 148 26.58 10.15 -4.58
N THR A 149 25.78 11.04 -4.00
CA THR A 149 25.82 11.32 -2.55
C THR A 149 24.40 11.41 -2.01
N PRO A 150 24.16 11.01 -0.76
CA PRO A 150 22.84 11.22 -0.15
C PRO A 150 22.46 12.70 -0.13
N GLU A 151 23.48 13.57 -0.13
CA GLU A 151 23.68 15.00 -0.44
C GLU A 151 22.94 15.64 -1.62
N THR A 152 22.95 14.96 -2.75
CA THR A 152 22.62 15.58 -4.03
C THR A 152 21.86 14.66 -4.95
N SER A 153 21.92 13.35 -4.69
CA SER A 153 21.23 12.35 -5.48
C SER A 153 19.73 12.30 -5.14
N SER A 154 18.94 11.99 -6.16
CA SER A 154 17.55 11.57 -6.02
C SER A 154 17.44 10.06 -5.76
N LEU A 155 16.24 9.57 -5.47
CA LEU A 155 15.99 8.12 -5.36
C LEU A 155 16.16 7.38 -6.70
N GLU A 156 16.05 8.07 -7.83
CA GLU A 156 16.22 7.47 -9.16
C GLU A 156 17.70 7.34 -9.55
N ASP A 157 18.56 8.16 -8.94
CA ASP A 157 20.01 8.12 -9.13
C ASP A 157 20.70 7.02 -8.32
N ILE A 158 19.98 6.38 -7.40
CA ILE A 158 20.48 5.40 -6.40
C ILE A 158 19.94 4.00 -6.71
#